data_AF-A0A511YQK2-F1
#
_entry.id   AF-A0A511YQK2-F1
#
_cell.length_a   1.000
_cell.length_b   1.000
_cell.length_c   1.000
_cell.angle_alpha   90.00
_cell.angle_beta   90.00
_cell.angle_gamma   90.00
#
_symmetry.space_group_name_H-M   'P 1'
#
loop_
_entity.id
_entity.type
_entity.pdbx_description
1 polymer ?
#
loop_
_entity_poly.entity_id
_entity_poly.type
_entity_poly.pdbx_seq_one_letter_code
_entity_poly.pdbx_strand_id
1 'polypeptide(L)'
;MVITTAIVTSLLLNLAQKGLEKAFETGGEKASEGAINWVKGLFYKNDEPKKALKELQDDPTNASKQEIAKGIIENSIEDNEDNLKYFEELIKYLPKTESTISNSKNVVTGNISTGGNSIVGDGNTIN
;
A
#
# COMPACT_ATOMS: atom_id res chain seq x y z
N MET A 1 10.27 10.76 7.06
CA MET A 1 9.77 9.87 6.00
C MET A 1 9.29 10.72 4.83
N VAL A 2 9.55 10.33 3.58
CA VAL A 2 8.94 11.00 2.42
C VAL A 2 7.58 10.34 2.17
N ILE A 3 6.50 11.11 2.31
CA ILE A 3 5.15 10.64 2.00
C ILE A 3 5.01 10.56 0.48
N THR A 4 5.12 9.36 -0.07
CA THR A 4 5.01 9.18 -1.51
C THR A 4 3.54 9.11 -1.92
N THR A 5 3.24 9.66 -3.09
CA THR A 5 1.89 9.55 -3.70
C THR A 5 1.46 8.09 -3.81
N ALA A 6 2.37 7.16 -4.12
CA ALA A 6 2.06 5.74 -4.21
C ALA A 6 1.55 5.13 -2.89
N ILE A 7 2.18 5.46 -1.76
CA ILE A 7 1.76 4.96 -0.44
C ILE A 7 0.41 5.56 -0.04
N VAL A 8 0.23 6.85 -0.27
CA VAL A 8 -1.05 7.53 -0.01
C VAL A 8 -2.16 6.93 -0.86
N THR A 9 -1.93 6.78 -2.17
CA THR A 9 -2.88 6.16 -3.08
C THR A 9 -3.22 4.74 -2.64
N SER A 10 -2.25 3.96 -2.17
CA SER A 10 -2.48 2.59 -1.67
C SER A 10 -3.34 2.57 -0.40
N LEU A 11 -3.08 3.48 0.53
CA LEU A 11 -3.89 3.67 1.74
C LEU A 11 -5.34 4.00 1.37
N LEU A 12 -5.50 4.99 0.49
CA LEU A 12 -6.81 5.50 0.10
C LEU A 12 -7.58 4.52 -0.77
N LEU A 13 -6.90 3.76 -1.65
CA LEU A 13 -7.49 2.65 -2.40
C LEU A 13 -8.01 1.56 -1.46
N ASN A 14 -7.23 1.23 -0.43
CA ASN A 14 -7.64 0.22 0.53
C ASN A 14 -8.88 0.67 1.32
N LEU A 15 -8.86 1.92 1.80
CA LEU A 15 -10.02 2.59 2.41
C LEU A 15 -11.23 2.63 1.47
N ALA A 16 -10.99 2.95 0.20
CA ALA A 16 -12.00 3.04 -0.84
C ALA A 16 -12.69 1.69 -1.08
N GLN A 17 -11.90 0.62 -1.21
CA GLN A 17 -12.37 -0.72 -1.56
C GLN A 17 -12.94 -1.50 -0.38
N LYS A 18 -12.34 -1.37 0.80
CA LYS A 18 -12.71 -2.16 1.99
C LYS A 18 -13.62 -1.40 2.95
N GLY A 19 -13.60 -0.08 2.91
CA GLY A 19 -14.21 0.77 3.94
C GLY A 19 -13.32 0.87 5.18
N LEU A 20 -13.54 1.91 6.00
CA LEU A 20 -12.68 2.27 7.13
C LEU A 20 -12.41 1.11 8.10
N GLU A 21 -13.46 0.40 8.54
CA GLU A 21 -13.34 -0.66 9.55
C GLU A 21 -12.57 -1.88 9.04
N LYS A 22 -12.82 -2.29 7.78
CA LYS A 22 -12.18 -3.47 7.19
C LYS A 22 -10.82 -3.19 6.59
N ALA A 23 -10.51 -1.92 6.28
CA ALA A 23 -9.22 -1.54 5.71
C ALA A 23 -8.06 -1.73 6.70
N PHE A 24 -8.34 -1.67 8.00
CA PHE A 24 -7.35 -1.77 9.07
C PHE A 24 -7.56 -2.98 9.99
N GLU A 25 -8.43 -3.92 9.60
CA GLU A 25 -8.55 -5.24 10.22
C GLU A 25 -7.78 -6.26 9.40
N THR A 26 -6.54 -6.57 9.83
CA THR A 26 -5.69 -7.58 9.16
C THR A 26 -5.25 -8.63 10.17
N GLY A 27 -5.71 -9.87 10.03
CA GLY A 27 -5.18 -11.02 10.78
C GLY A 27 -5.40 -10.99 12.31
N GLY A 28 -6.38 -10.22 12.81
CA GLY A 28 -6.68 -10.11 14.24
C GLY A 28 -5.99 -8.95 14.96
N GLU A 29 -5.05 -8.26 14.31
CA GLU A 29 -4.51 -6.99 14.77
C GLU A 29 -5.23 -5.83 14.06
N LYS A 30 -5.53 -4.78 14.82
CA LYS A 30 -6.13 -3.54 14.32
C LYS A 30 -5.15 -2.40 14.50
N ALA A 31 -5.18 -1.44 13.58
CA ALA A 31 -4.56 -0.15 13.82
C ALA A 31 -5.13 0.49 15.10
N SER A 32 -4.34 1.35 15.74
CA SER A 32 -4.74 2.08 16.93
C SER A 32 -6.00 2.90 16.63
N GLU A 33 -6.91 2.97 17.61
CA GLU A 33 -8.14 3.77 17.47
C GLU A 33 -7.85 5.23 17.13
N GLY A 34 -6.74 5.79 17.62
CA GLY A 34 -6.27 7.13 17.27
C GLY A 34 -5.99 7.29 15.77
N ALA A 35 -5.32 6.31 15.15
CA ALA A 35 -4.99 6.35 13.74
C ALA A 35 -6.24 6.16 12.85
N ILE A 36 -7.13 5.26 13.27
CA ILE A 36 -8.42 5.04 12.60
C ILE A 36 -9.29 6.30 12.70
N ASN A 37 -9.39 6.92 13.87
CA ASN A 37 -10.15 8.15 14.06
C ASN A 37 -9.55 9.33 13.31
N TRP A 38 -8.23 9.41 13.22
CA TRP A 38 -7.55 10.43 12.43
C TRP A 38 -7.94 10.33 10.95
N VAL A 39 -7.77 9.16 10.32
CA VAL A 39 -8.11 8.98 8.91
C VAL A 39 -9.63 9.08 8.66
N LYS A 40 -10.45 8.66 9.63
CA LYS A 40 -11.91 8.89 9.63
C LYS A 40 -12.22 10.39 9.63
N GLY A 41 -11.57 11.18 10.48
CA GLY A 41 -11.74 12.63 10.54
C GLY A 41 -11.34 13.34 9.25
N LEU A 42 -10.32 12.83 8.55
CA LEU A 42 -9.88 13.35 7.26
C LEU A 42 -10.86 13.05 6.13
N PHE A 43 -11.31 11.80 6.01
CA PHE A 43 -12.00 11.32 4.80
C PHE A 43 -13.46 10.93 4.99
N TYR A 44 -14.00 10.95 6.20
CA TYR A 44 -15.40 10.62 6.49
C TYR A 44 -16.10 11.75 7.27
N LYS A 45 -17.42 11.85 7.11
CA LYS A 45 -18.30 12.73 7.90
C LYS A 45 -19.63 12.01 8.07
N ASN A 46 -20.09 11.82 9.31
CA ASN A 46 -21.31 11.06 9.62
C ASN A 46 -21.31 9.66 8.97
N ASP A 47 -20.18 8.96 9.04
CA ASP A 47 -19.95 7.65 8.41
C ASP A 47 -20.07 7.61 6.87
N GLU A 48 -20.23 8.76 6.22
CA GLU A 48 -20.15 8.88 4.77
C GLU A 48 -18.76 9.34 4.31
N PRO A 49 -18.21 8.77 3.22
CA PRO A 49 -16.97 9.26 2.63
C PRO A 49 -17.15 10.68 2.10
N LYS A 50 -16.19 11.56 2.41
CA LYS A 50 -16.12 12.93 1.88
C LYS A 50 -15.86 12.89 0.37
N LYS A 51 -16.10 14.04 -0.28
CA LYS A 51 -15.95 14.20 -1.74
C LYS A 51 -14.62 13.66 -2.27
N ALA A 52 -13.50 14.00 -1.64
CA ALA A 52 -12.17 13.54 -2.06
C ALA A 52 -12.04 12.01 -2.08
N LEU A 53 -12.58 11.32 -1.07
CA LEU A 53 -12.56 9.86 -1.02
C LEU A 53 -13.57 9.24 -1.99
N LYS A 54 -14.79 9.81 -2.12
CA LYS A 54 -15.81 9.38 -3.10
C LYS A 54 -15.27 9.48 -4.53
N GLU A 55 -14.66 10.61 -4.88
CA GLU A 55 -14.11 10.82 -6.23
C GLU A 55 -12.96 9.86 -6.54
N LEU A 56 -12.13 9.54 -5.55
CA LEU A 56 -11.04 8.58 -5.68
C LEU A 56 -11.54 7.13 -5.68
N GLN A 57 -12.64 6.81 -4.99
CA GLN A 57 -13.34 5.52 -5.11
C GLN A 57 -13.84 5.29 -6.54
N ASP A 58 -14.37 6.33 -7.17
CA ASP A 58 -14.93 6.29 -8.52
C ASP A 58 -13.84 6.16 -9.60
N ASP A 59 -12.71 6.87 -9.42
CA ASP A 59 -11.61 6.87 -10.38
C ASP A 59 -10.24 6.90 -9.66
N PRO A 60 -9.79 5.75 -9.12
CA PRO A 60 -8.62 5.69 -8.26
C PRO A 60 -7.29 5.89 -8.98
N THR A 61 -7.24 5.78 -10.30
CA THR A 61 -6.03 5.97 -11.12
C THR A 61 -5.83 7.43 -11.53
N ASN A 62 -6.77 8.31 -11.18
CA ASN A 62 -6.72 9.73 -11.52
C ASN A 62 -5.65 10.48 -10.72
N ALA A 63 -4.62 10.96 -11.40
CA ALA A 63 -3.51 11.67 -10.76
C ALA A 63 -3.97 12.90 -9.96
N SER A 64 -4.88 13.71 -10.50
CA SER A 64 -5.36 14.92 -9.82
C SER A 64 -6.15 14.60 -8.55
N LYS A 65 -6.96 13.54 -8.56
CA LYS A 65 -7.69 13.10 -7.36
C LYS A 65 -6.75 12.53 -6.30
N GLN A 66 -5.72 11.79 -6.72
CA GLN A 66 -4.66 11.30 -5.83
C GLN A 66 -3.89 12.47 -5.18
N GLU A 67 -3.55 13.51 -5.94
CA GLU A 67 -2.87 14.70 -5.42
C GLU A 67 -3.72 15.47 -4.40
N ILE A 68 -5.02 15.64 -4.64
CA ILE A 68 -5.93 16.28 -3.69
C ILE A 68 -5.96 15.50 -2.37
N ALA A 69 -6.11 14.17 -2.45
CA ALA A 69 -6.18 13.35 -1.25
C ALA A 69 -4.84 13.26 -0.52
N LYS A 70 -3.72 13.28 -1.26
CA LYS A 70 -2.37 13.45 -0.71
C LYS A 70 -2.21 14.77 0.03
N GLY A 71 -2.66 15.87 -0.57
CA GLY A 71 -2.62 17.19 0.06
C GLY A 71 -3.37 17.24 1.39
N ILE A 72 -4.50 16.53 1.52
CA ILE A 72 -5.26 16.43 2.79
C ILE A 72 -4.43 15.75 3.88
N ILE A 73 -3.75 14.64 3.55
CA ILE A 73 -2.91 13.91 4.50
C ILE A 73 -1.68 14.75 4.88
N GLU A 74 -1.01 15.35 3.89
CA GLU A 74 0.16 16.20 4.11
C GLU A 74 -0.18 17.40 5.01
N ASN A 75 -1.25 18.14 4.68
CA ASN A 75 -1.69 19.27 5.51
C ASN A 75 -2.01 18.83 6.94
N SER A 76 -2.63 17.67 7.12
CA SER A 76 -2.93 17.17 8.46
C SER A 76 -1.67 16.84 9.25
N ILE A 77 -0.63 16.33 8.60
CA ILE A 77 0.66 16.01 9.25
C ILE A 77 1.46 17.27 9.52
N GLU A 78 1.38 18.26 8.64
CA GLU A 78 1.97 19.59 8.85
C GLU A 78 1.31 20.34 10.02
N ASP A 79 0.00 20.18 10.20
CA ASP A 79 -0.74 20.78 11.32
C ASP A 79 -0.43 20.10 12.67
N ASN A 80 -0.17 18.79 12.67
CA ASN A 80 0.18 18.04 13.86
C ASN A 80 1.11 16.86 13.53
N GLU A 81 2.34 16.93 14.06
CA GLU A 81 3.39 15.93 13.86
C GLU A 81 3.04 14.52 14.38
N ASP A 82 2.17 14.39 15.38
CA ASP A 82 1.71 13.07 15.86
C ASP A 82 0.89 12.32 14.79
N ASN A 83 0.29 13.03 13.84
CA ASN A 83 -0.41 12.41 12.71
C ASN A 83 0.54 11.63 11.79
N LEU A 84 1.83 11.96 11.78
CA LEU A 84 2.83 11.16 11.06
C LEU A 84 2.89 9.73 11.64
N LYS A 85 2.85 9.60 12.97
CA LYS A 85 2.87 8.28 13.63
C LYS A 85 1.63 7.47 13.26
N TYR A 86 0.47 8.12 13.22
CA TYR A 86 -0.78 7.49 12.77
C TYR A 86 -0.69 7.05 11.31
N PHE A 87 -0.16 7.89 10.43
CA PHE A 87 0.05 7.54 9.03
C PHE A 87 0.96 6.31 8.87
N GLU A 88 2.12 6.34 9.52
CA GLU A 88 3.09 5.23 9.49
C GLU A 88 2.49 3.93 10.03
N GLU A 89 1.65 4.02 11.07
CA GLU A 89 0.93 2.88 11.61
C GLU A 89 -0.06 2.31 10.59
N LEU A 90 -0.93 3.13 10.01
CA LEU A 90 -1.93 2.67 9.04
C LEU A 90 -1.27 1.97 7.84
N ILE A 91 -0.13 2.49 7.37
CA ILE A 91 0.60 1.88 6.25
C ILE A 91 1.15 0.50 6.61
N LYS A 92 1.52 0.24 7.87
CA LYS A 92 1.96 -1.10 8.30
C LYS A 92 0.85 -2.14 8.20
N TYR A 93 -0.40 -1.71 8.42
CA TYR A 93 -1.59 -2.57 8.36
C TYR A 93 -2.17 -2.71 6.96
N LEU A 94 -1.77 -1.86 6.01
CA LEU A 94 -2.09 -2.09 4.62
C LEU A 94 -1.53 -3.46 4.23
N PRO A 95 -2.31 -4.27 3.50
CA PRO A 95 -1.80 -5.50 2.96
C PRO A 95 -0.57 -5.12 2.16
N LYS A 96 0.61 -5.51 2.67
CA LYS A 96 1.82 -5.43 1.89
C LYS A 96 1.46 -6.20 0.65
N THR A 97 1.37 -5.51 -0.48
CA THR A 97 1.63 -6.20 -1.73
C THR A 97 3.08 -6.60 -1.55
N GLU A 98 3.29 -7.78 -0.96
CA GLU A 98 4.50 -8.51 -1.20
C GLU A 98 4.50 -8.60 -2.71
N SER A 99 5.22 -7.69 -3.36
CA SER A 99 5.96 -8.08 -4.51
C SER A 99 6.90 -9.16 -3.97
N THR A 100 6.35 -10.37 -3.84
CA THR A 100 7.08 -11.59 -3.72
C THR A 100 7.78 -11.72 -5.06
N ILE A 101 8.83 -10.92 -5.27
CA ILE A 101 9.90 -11.28 -6.18
C ILE A 101 10.66 -12.40 -5.44
N SER A 102 9.99 -13.55 -5.27
CA SER A 102 10.60 -14.82 -4.90
C SER A 102 10.95 -15.62 -6.15
N ASN A 103 11.19 -14.93 -7.27
CA ASN A 103 11.55 -15.55 -8.53
C ASN A 103 12.43 -14.58 -9.33
N SER A 104 13.57 -14.17 -8.76
CA SER A 104 14.71 -13.85 -9.60
C SER A 104 15.21 -15.17 -10.20
N LYS A 105 14.49 -15.67 -11.22
CA LYS A 105 15.01 -16.76 -12.05
C LYS A 105 16.29 -16.23 -12.69
N ASN A 106 17.43 -16.79 -12.32
CA ASN A 106 18.67 -16.57 -13.06
C ASN A 106 18.47 -17.14 -14.46
N VAL A 107 18.24 -16.26 -15.44
CA VAL A 107 18.19 -16.63 -16.85
C VAL A 107 19.62 -16.69 -17.36
N VAL A 108 20.14 -17.89 -17.61
CA VAL A 108 21.42 -18.05 -18.30
C VAL A 108 21.16 -17.92 -19.79
N THR A 109 21.53 -16.77 -20.39
CA THR A 109 21.36 -16.51 -21.83
C THR A 109 22.59 -16.85 -22.67
N GLY A 110 23.48 -17.72 -22.17
CA GLY A 110 24.72 -18.12 -22.82
C GLY A 110 24.81 -19.63 -23.10
N ASN A 111 25.68 -20.03 -24.03
CA ASN A 111 25.97 -21.44 -24.30
C ASN A 111 26.64 -22.08 -23.06
N ILE A 112 26.00 -23.12 -22.50
CA ILE A 112 26.58 -23.94 -21.44
C ILE A 112 27.21 -25.17 -22.10
N SER A 113 28.53 -25.35 -21.95
CA SER A 113 29.25 -26.53 -22.42
C SER A 113 29.83 -27.25 -21.21
N THR A 114 29.22 -28.36 -20.81
CA THR A 114 29.62 -29.12 -19.62
C THR A 114 29.81 -30.59 -19.97
N GLY A 115 30.90 -31.19 -19.47
CA GLY A 115 31.24 -32.60 -19.66
C GLY A 115 30.62 -33.53 -18.62
N GLY A 116 29.45 -33.17 -18.08
CA GLY A 116 28.77 -33.87 -16.98
C GLY A 116 27.49 -33.15 -16.52
N ASN A 117 26.81 -33.72 -15.52
CA ASN A 117 25.51 -33.22 -15.05
C ASN A 117 25.59 -31.76 -14.58
N SER A 118 24.69 -30.91 -15.10
CA SER A 118 24.67 -29.47 -14.81
C SER A 118 23.33 -29.06 -14.22
N ILE A 119 23.38 -28.34 -13.10
CA ILE A 119 22.20 -27.86 -12.39
C ILE A 119 22.08 -26.36 -12.68
N VAL A 120 20.99 -25.95 -13.33
CA VAL A 120 20.72 -24.55 -13.65
C VAL A 120 19.36 -24.15 -13.08
N GLY A 121 19.36 -23.13 -12.22
CA GLY A 121 18.16 -22.66 -11.52
C GLY A 121 17.75 -23.50 -10.32
N ASP A 122 16.53 -23.25 -9.83
CA ASP A 122 15.91 -23.81 -8.62
C ASP A 122 15.61 -25.33 -8.75
N GLY A 123 16.65 -26.13 -8.87
CA GLY A 123 16.57 -27.60 -8.79
C GLY A 123 16.06 -28.34 -10.03
N ASN A 124 16.00 -27.73 -11.21
CA ASN A 124 15.67 -28.48 -12.43
C ASN A 124 16.88 -29.27 -12.93
N THR A 125 16.84 -30.58 -12.71
CA THR A 125 17.76 -31.54 -13.33
C THR A 125 17.38 -31.69 -14.80
N ILE A 126 18.24 -31.22 -15.70
CA ILE A 126 18.14 -31.54 -17.13
C ILE A 126 19.02 -32.79 -17.35
N ASN A 127 18.39 -33.91 -17.71
CA ASN A 127 19.09 -35.12 -18.18
C ASN A 127 19.55 -34.92 -19.63
#